data_AF-F4Q533-F1
#
_entry.id   AF-F4Q533-F1
#
_cell.length_a   1.000
_cell.length_b   1.000
_cell.length_c   1.000
_cell.angle_alpha   90.00
_cell.angle_beta   90.00
_cell.angle_gamma   90.00
#
_symmetry.space_group_name_H-M   'P 1'
#
loop_
_entity.id
_entity.type
_entity.pdbx_description
1 polymer ?
#
loop_
_entity_poly.entity_id
_entity_poly.type
_entity_poly.pdbx_seq_one_letter_code
_entity_poly.pdbx_strand_id
1 'polypeptide(L)'
;MVAFLLATSYTSSPLKLEYSALGDVTIFISYGPVLVGLSFIVQAGYFDWIAIYYALPTTIINTAVMHINNSRDAITDVQAGVRTIANFIGPQNCFYLLLIYYCTAFLILPLISIEMDSFMVLLPLITIPKAYIICKKF
;
A
#
# COMPACT_ATOMS: atom_id res chain seq x y z
N MET A 1 0.67 21.43 0.59
CA MET A 1 -0.25 21.49 1.76
C MET A 1 -0.89 20.14 2.07
N VAL A 2 -1.48 19.44 1.09
CA VAL A 2 -2.14 18.13 1.30
C VAL A 2 -1.19 17.04 1.81
N ALA A 3 -0.03 16.84 1.18
CA ALA A 3 0.96 15.87 1.65
C ALA A 3 1.46 16.15 3.07
N PHE A 4 1.65 17.42 3.41
CA PHE A 4 2.05 17.85 4.74
C PHE A 4 0.95 17.55 5.77
N LEU A 5 -0.32 17.83 5.44
CA LEU A 5 -1.46 17.53 6.33
C LEU A 5 -1.66 16.03 6.55
N LEU A 6 -1.47 15.20 5.51
CA LEU A 6 -1.53 13.75 5.65
C LEU A 6 -0.37 13.23 6.52
N ALA A 7 0.85 13.71 6.25
CA ALA A 7 2.03 13.31 7.03
C ALA A 7 1.92 13.70 8.51
N THR A 8 1.42 14.91 8.81
CA THR A 8 1.20 15.31 10.21
C THR A 8 0.03 14.54 10.83
N SER A 9 -1.09 14.36 10.13
CA SER A 9 -2.25 13.61 10.65
C SER A 9 -2.00 12.10 10.81
N TYR A 10 -0.96 11.57 10.15
CA TYR A 10 -0.57 10.16 10.25
C TYR A 10 -0.09 9.81 11.66
N THR A 11 0.81 10.63 12.23
CA THR A 11 1.43 10.41 13.56
C THR A 11 0.86 11.34 14.65
N SER A 12 0.34 12.52 14.31
CA SER A 12 -0.11 13.52 15.30
C SER A 12 -1.62 13.51 15.55
N SER A 13 -1.99 13.80 16.80
CA SER A 13 -3.38 13.98 17.24
C SER A 13 -4.04 15.12 16.48
N PRO A 14 -5.35 15.06 16.13
CA PRO A 14 -6.39 14.17 16.67
C PRO A 14 -6.69 12.91 15.84
N LEU A 15 -6.22 12.82 14.59
CA LEU A 15 -6.63 11.76 13.67
C LEU A 15 -5.80 10.48 13.81
N LYS A 16 -4.49 10.60 14.11
CA LYS A 16 -3.59 9.45 14.36
C LYS A 16 -3.85 8.31 13.36
N LEU A 17 -3.81 8.61 12.07
CA LEU A 17 -4.32 7.70 11.03
C LEU A 17 -3.61 6.34 11.04
N GLU A 18 -2.34 6.29 11.47
CA GLU A 18 -1.60 5.04 11.67
C GLU A 18 -2.23 4.12 12.74
N TYR A 19 -2.94 4.71 13.71
CA TYR A 19 -3.65 4.02 14.81
C TYR A 19 -5.17 3.97 14.60
N SER A 20 -5.62 4.11 13.36
CA SER A 20 -7.03 4.00 12.99
C SER A 20 -7.24 2.84 12.02
N ALA A 21 -8.48 2.36 11.92
CA ALA A 21 -8.89 1.32 10.96
C ALA A 21 -8.69 1.72 9.48
N LEU A 22 -8.13 2.90 9.22
CA LEU A 22 -7.84 3.46 7.92
C LEU A 22 -6.35 3.44 7.58
N GLY A 23 -5.49 2.78 8.36
CA GLY A 23 -4.05 2.74 8.12
C GLY A 23 -3.68 2.27 6.71
N ASP A 24 -4.24 1.16 6.25
CA ASP A 24 -4.00 0.61 4.91
C ASP A 24 -4.44 1.61 3.81
N VAL A 25 -5.62 2.22 3.96
CA VAL A 25 -6.14 3.26 3.04
C VAL A 25 -5.26 4.50 3.05
N THR A 26 -4.76 4.89 4.22
CA THR A 26 -3.92 6.07 4.39
C THR A 26 -2.58 5.88 3.70
N ILE A 27 -1.96 4.71 3.85
CA ILE A 27 -0.71 4.36 3.14
C ILE A 27 -0.96 4.34 1.63
N PHE A 28 -2.07 3.75 1.18
CA PHE A 28 -2.41 3.73 -0.24
C PHE A 28 -2.54 5.15 -0.83
N ILE A 29 -3.31 6.02 -0.18
CA ILE A 29 -3.53 7.40 -0.65
C ILE A 29 -2.24 8.22 -0.57
N SER A 30 -1.49 8.06 0.52
CA SER A 30 -0.27 8.85 0.76
C SER A 30 0.83 8.48 -0.22
N TYR A 31 1.06 7.19 -0.48
CA TYR A 31 2.14 6.74 -1.36
C TYR A 31 1.77 6.73 -2.84
N GLY A 32 0.50 6.54 -3.19
CA GLY A 32 0.07 6.56 -4.60
C GLY A 32 -0.27 7.97 -5.06
N PRO A 33 -1.55 8.39 -4.97
CA PRO A 33 -2.00 9.68 -5.49
C PRO A 33 -1.22 10.89 -4.97
N VAL A 34 -0.90 10.92 -3.67
CA VAL A 34 -0.31 12.12 -3.05
C VAL A 34 1.17 12.21 -3.33
N LEU A 35 1.95 11.20 -2.96
CA LEU A 35 3.39 11.21 -3.16
C LEU A 35 3.72 11.24 -4.66
N VAL A 36 3.24 10.27 -5.44
CA VAL A 36 3.61 10.18 -6.86
C VAL A 36 2.96 11.30 -7.67
N GLY A 37 1.68 11.60 -7.44
CA GLY A 37 0.98 12.67 -8.17
C GLY A 37 1.64 14.03 -7.96
N LEU A 38 2.00 14.39 -6.73
CA LEU A 38 2.70 15.65 -6.47
C LEU A 38 4.13 15.65 -7.02
N SER A 39 4.86 14.54 -6.88
CA SER A 39 6.19 14.41 -7.49
C SER A 39 6.14 14.57 -9.00
N PHE A 40 5.11 14.02 -9.66
CA PHE A 40 4.91 14.18 -11.10
C PHE A 40 4.58 15.63 -11.47
N ILE A 41 3.64 16.27 -10.78
CA ILE A 41 3.26 17.68 -11.03
C ILE A 41 4.50 18.59 -10.93
N VAL A 42 5.34 18.40 -9.92
CA VAL A 42 6.57 19.20 -9.74
C VAL A 42 7.57 18.99 -10.88
N GLN A 43 7.67 17.78 -11.43
CA GLN A 43 8.63 17.45 -12.48
C GLN A 43 8.12 17.81 -13.90
N ALA A 44 6.85 17.51 -14.18
CA ALA A 44 6.25 17.65 -15.50
C ALA A 44 5.55 19.00 -15.71
N GLY A 45 5.18 19.69 -14.62
CA GLY A 45 4.45 20.96 -14.65
C GLY A 45 2.95 20.83 -14.89
N TYR A 46 2.41 19.61 -14.99
CA TYR A 46 0.99 19.33 -15.14
C TYR A 46 0.59 18.05 -14.40
N PHE A 47 -0.72 17.85 -14.22
CA PHE A 47 -1.27 16.64 -13.64
C PHE A 47 -1.72 15.67 -14.72
N ASP A 48 -1.39 14.39 -14.55
CA ASP A 48 -1.85 13.30 -15.40
C ASP A 48 -2.17 12.06 -14.56
N TRP A 49 -3.31 11.44 -14.85
CA TRP A 49 -3.75 10.21 -14.19
C TRP A 49 -2.82 9.03 -14.48
N ILE A 50 -2.08 9.07 -15.59
CA ILE A 50 -1.12 8.01 -15.95
C ILE A 50 -0.05 7.84 -14.87
N ALA A 51 0.36 8.92 -14.20
CA ALA A 51 1.35 8.86 -13.12
C ALA A 51 0.84 8.07 -11.91
N ILE A 52 -0.46 8.20 -11.59
CA ILE A 52 -1.09 7.44 -10.51
C ILE A 52 -1.24 5.98 -10.92
N TYR A 53 -1.62 5.71 -12.17
CA TYR A 53 -1.74 4.35 -12.70
C TYR A 53 -0.40 3.58 -12.59
N TYR A 54 0.71 4.18 -13.02
CA TYR A 54 2.04 3.56 -12.91
C TYR A 54 2.53 3.43 -11.47
N ALA A 55 1.99 4.20 -10.52
CA ALA A 55 2.28 4.06 -9.09
C ALA A 55 1.53 2.91 -8.41
N LEU A 56 0.51 2.32 -9.06
CA LEU A 56 -0.36 1.33 -8.40
C LEU A 56 0.41 0.10 -7.88
N PRO A 57 1.30 -0.56 -8.65
CA PRO A 57 1.98 -1.75 -8.14
C PRO A 57 2.78 -1.48 -6.87
N THR A 58 3.53 -0.37 -6.82
CA THR A 58 4.37 -0.02 -5.66
C THR A 58 3.52 0.41 -4.46
N THR A 59 2.44 1.16 -4.70
CA THR A 59 1.51 1.61 -3.65
C THR A 59 0.79 0.43 -3.00
N ILE A 60 0.34 -0.54 -3.79
CA ILE A 60 -0.32 -1.76 -3.29
C ILE A 60 0.66 -2.57 -2.44
N ILE A 61 1.93 -2.71 -2.85
CA ILE A 61 2.94 -3.41 -2.07
C ILE A 61 3.23 -2.70 -0.74
N ASN A 62 3.33 -1.37 -0.72
CA ASN A 62 3.48 -0.62 0.54
C ASN A 62 2.28 -0.83 1.47
N THR A 63 1.07 -0.87 0.90
CA THR A 63 -0.15 -1.16 1.66
C THR A 63 -0.12 -2.57 2.23
N ALA A 64 0.38 -3.56 1.49
CA ALA A 64 0.58 -4.93 1.98
C ALA A 64 1.54 -4.99 3.18
N VAL A 65 2.62 -4.20 3.16
CA VAL A 65 3.55 -4.12 4.31
C VAL A 65 2.84 -3.57 5.55
N MET A 66 2.05 -2.51 5.39
CA MET A 66 1.26 -1.97 6.50
C MET A 66 0.25 -2.99 7.02
N HIS A 67 -0.42 -3.70 6.12
CA HIS A 67 -1.37 -4.75 6.46
C HIS A 67 -0.73 -5.89 7.28
N ILE A 68 0.50 -6.29 6.92
CA ILE A 68 1.27 -7.29 7.68
C ILE A 68 1.58 -6.78 9.09
N ASN A 69 2.00 -5.52 9.24
CA ASN A 69 2.27 -4.93 10.54
C ASN A 69 1.00 -4.91 11.41
N ASN A 70 -0.10 -4.39 10.87
CA ASN A 70 -1.40 -4.34 11.55
C ASN A 70 -1.89 -5.74 11.96
N SER A 71 -1.61 -6.76 11.14
CA SER A 71 -2.02 -8.14 11.43
C SER A 71 -1.19 -8.78 12.54
N ARG A 72 0.14 -8.55 12.54
CA ARG A 72 1.04 -9.05 13.60
C ARG A 72 0.75 -8.41 14.95
N ASP A 73 0.48 -7.11 14.94
CA ASP A 73 0.38 -6.30 16.15
C ASP A 73 -1.09 -6.16 16.62
N ALA A 74 -2.02 -6.89 16.00
CA ALA A 74 -3.46 -6.81 16.25
C ALA A 74 -3.85 -6.96 17.74
N ILE A 75 -3.22 -7.88 18.49
CA ILE A 75 -3.53 -8.10 19.91
C ILE A 75 -3.05 -6.92 20.75
N THR A 76 -1.81 -6.46 20.51
CA THR A 76 -1.20 -5.33 21.24
C THR A 76 -1.89 -4.01 20.92
N ASP A 77 -2.34 -3.82 19.68
CA ASP A 77 -3.08 -2.64 19.25
C ASP A 77 -4.40 -2.51 20.02
N VAL A 78 -5.14 -3.60 20.17
CA VAL A 78 -6.39 -3.61 20.95
C VAL A 78 -6.14 -3.25 22.41
N GLN A 79 -5.06 -3.74 23.01
CA GLN A 79 -4.68 -3.38 24.39
C GLN A 79 -4.31 -1.90 24.52
N ALA A 80 -3.78 -1.29 23.47
CA ALA A 80 -3.46 0.14 23.40
C ALA A 80 -4.68 1.02 23.01
N GLY A 81 -5.86 0.44 22.81
CA GLY A 81 -7.07 1.15 22.38
C GLY A 81 -7.12 1.48 20.89
N VAL A 82 -6.23 0.88 20.09
CA VAL A 82 -6.12 1.02 18.64
C VAL A 82 -6.93 -0.09 17.97
N ARG A 83 -7.65 0.24 16.90
CA ARG A 83 -8.39 -0.76 16.10
C ARG A 83 -8.04 -0.60 14.64
N THR A 84 -7.38 -1.61 14.07
CA THR A 84 -6.99 -1.70 12.67
C THR A 84 -7.94 -2.62 11.90
N ILE A 85 -7.84 -2.66 10.56
CA ILE A 85 -8.60 -3.60 9.71
C ILE A 85 -8.40 -5.04 10.18
N ALA A 86 -7.17 -5.39 10.58
CA ALA A 86 -6.85 -6.73 11.05
C ALA A 86 -7.67 -7.17 12.26
N ASN A 87 -8.01 -6.22 13.16
CA ASN A 87 -8.86 -6.50 14.31
C ASN A 87 -10.31 -6.81 13.92
N PHE A 88 -10.80 -6.28 12.80
CA PHE A 88 -12.19 -6.47 12.36
C PHE A 88 -12.36 -7.74 11.54
N ILE A 89 -11.43 -8.03 10.64
CA ILE A 89 -11.59 -9.13 9.68
C ILE A 89 -11.10 -10.47 10.22
N GLY A 90 -10.22 -10.47 11.22
CA GLY A 90 -9.66 -11.68 11.81
C GLY A 90 -8.55 -12.31 10.97
N PRO A 91 -7.77 -13.24 11.55
CA PRO A 91 -6.48 -13.68 11.02
C PRO A 91 -6.59 -14.34 9.63
N GLN A 92 -7.63 -15.16 9.41
CA GLN A 92 -7.82 -15.83 8.11
C GLN A 92 -8.12 -14.83 6.98
N ASN A 93 -8.90 -13.78 7.27
CA ASN A 93 -9.20 -12.76 6.28
C ASN A 93 -8.04 -11.80 6.05
N CYS A 94 -7.19 -11.56 7.06
CA CYS A 94 -5.92 -10.85 6.85
C CYS A 94 -5.05 -11.57 5.82
N PHE A 95 -4.98 -12.90 5.89
CA PHE A 95 -4.23 -13.69 4.92
C PHE A 95 -4.80 -13.53 3.50
N TYR A 96 -6.13 -13.62 3.35
CA TYR A 96 -6.76 -13.41 2.04
C TYR A 96 -6.56 -11.99 1.51
N LEU A 97 -6.63 -10.98 2.38
CA LEU A 97 -6.40 -9.59 1.98
C LEU A 97 -4.94 -9.36 1.55
N LEU A 98 -3.97 -9.97 2.24
CA LEU A 98 -2.57 -9.97 1.83
C LEU A 98 -2.38 -10.60 0.44
N LEU A 99 -3.01 -11.74 0.17
CA LEU A 99 -2.98 -12.38 -1.14
C LEU A 99 -3.57 -11.46 -2.22
N ILE A 100 -4.69 -10.79 -1.93
CA ILE A 100 -5.31 -9.84 -2.85
C ILE A 100 -4.34 -8.73 -3.20
N TYR A 101 -3.63 -8.14 -2.22
CA TYR A 101 -2.63 -7.11 -2.49
C TYR A 101 -1.49 -7.61 -3.38
N TYR A 102 -0.89 -8.77 -3.07
CA TYR A 102 0.20 -9.30 -3.90
C TYR A 102 -0.27 -9.66 -5.32
N CYS A 103 -1.40 -10.35 -5.44
CA CYS A 103 -1.95 -10.72 -6.74
C CYS A 103 -2.28 -9.48 -7.59
N THR A 104 -2.95 -8.48 -7.02
CA THR A 104 -3.29 -7.25 -7.76
C THR A 104 -2.04 -6.49 -8.18
N ALA A 105 -1.05 -6.31 -7.30
CA ALA A 105 0.20 -5.64 -7.64
C ALA A 105 0.94 -6.35 -8.79
N PHE A 106 1.04 -7.68 -8.77
CA PHE A 106 1.71 -8.44 -9.81
C PHE A 106 0.93 -8.52 -11.12
N LEU A 107 -0.41 -8.51 -11.08
CA LEU A 107 -1.25 -8.53 -12.29
C LEU A 107 -1.22 -7.22 -13.07
N ILE A 108 -0.95 -6.09 -12.41
CA ILE A 108 -0.86 -4.78 -13.08
C ILE A 108 0.45 -4.66 -13.88
N LEU A 109 1.54 -5.31 -13.44
CA LEU A 109 2.86 -5.18 -14.11
C LEU A 109 2.87 -5.63 -15.58
N PRO A 110 2.25 -6.76 -15.99
CA PRO A 110 2.12 -7.12 -17.40
C PRO A 110 1.37 -6.09 -18.24
N LEU A 111 0.33 -5.45 -17.69
CA LEU A 111 -0.43 -4.43 -18.40
C LEU A 111 0.46 -3.22 -18.71
N ILE A 112 1.18 -2.72 -17.70
CA ILE A 112 2.14 -1.61 -17.87
C ILE A 112 3.28 -2.01 -18.82
N SER A 113 3.76 -3.26 -18.74
CA SER A 113 4.84 -3.74 -19.61
C SER A 113 4.47 -3.70 -21.09
N ILE A 114 3.22 -4.05 -21.43
CA ILE A 114 2.70 -3.99 -22.80
C ILE A 114 2.56 -2.52 -23.25
N GLU A 115 2.03 -1.65 -22.40
CA GLU A 115 1.85 -0.22 -22.72
C GLU A 115 3.19 0.51 -22.94
N MET A 116 4.22 0.16 -22.17
CA MET A 116 5.55 0.77 -22.26
C MET A 116 6.49 0.08 -23.26
N ASP A 117 6.06 -1.00 -23.90
CA ASP A 117 6.88 -1.89 -24.74
C ASP A 117 8.23 -2.25 -24.07
N SER A 118 8.19 -2.54 -22.77
CA SER A 118 9.39 -2.73 -21.95
C SER A 118 9.25 -3.89 -21.00
N PHE A 119 10.10 -4.90 -21.21
CA PHE A 119 10.20 -6.07 -20.33
C PHE A 119 10.82 -5.73 -18.96
N MET A 120 11.49 -4.57 -18.81
CA MET A 120 12.11 -4.18 -17.54
C MET A 120 11.07 -3.97 -16.44
N VAL A 121 9.84 -3.61 -16.80
CA VAL A 121 8.70 -3.47 -15.88
C VAL A 121 8.36 -4.80 -15.20
N LEU A 122 8.73 -5.94 -15.79
CA LEU A 122 8.45 -7.27 -15.24
C LEU A 122 9.48 -7.74 -14.22
N LEU A 123 10.61 -7.05 -14.05
CA LEU A 123 11.66 -7.43 -13.10
C LEU A 123 11.16 -7.67 -11.66
N PRO A 124 10.19 -6.90 -11.12
CA PRO A 124 9.65 -7.18 -9.78
C PRO A 124 9.01 -8.57 -9.66
N LEU A 125 8.56 -9.22 -10.74
CA LEU A 125 8.00 -10.58 -10.71
C LEU A 125 9.03 -11.62 -10.26
N ILE A 126 10.32 -11.34 -10.35
CA ILE A 126 11.39 -12.19 -9.78
C ILE A 126 11.23 -12.34 -8.25
N THR A 127 10.51 -11.42 -7.60
CA THR A 127 10.26 -11.47 -6.15
C THR A 127 9.09 -12.39 -5.75
N ILE A 128 8.35 -12.97 -6.70
CA ILE A 128 7.23 -13.90 -6.42
C ILE A 128 7.60 -15.03 -5.44
N PRO A 129 8.76 -15.72 -5.57
CA PRO A 129 9.12 -16.77 -4.61
C PRO A 129 9.25 -16.25 -3.17
N LYS A 130 9.73 -15.00 -3.00
CA LYS A 130 9.81 -14.37 -1.67
C LYS A 130 8.42 -14.03 -1.14
N ALA A 131 7.55 -13.48 -1.99
CA ALA A 131 6.16 -13.21 -1.62
C ALA A 131 5.43 -14.48 -1.17
N TYR A 132 5.66 -15.60 -1.88
CA TYR A 132 5.11 -16.91 -1.51
C TYR A 132 5.60 -17.40 -0.14
N ILE A 133 6.90 -17.23 0.15
CA ILE A 133 7.46 -17.59 1.47
C ILE A 133 6.83 -16.75 2.58
N ILE A 134 6.60 -15.45 2.34
CA ILE A 134 5.94 -14.56 3.31
C ILE A 134 4.51 -15.03 3.55
N CYS A 135 3.75 -15.31 2.48
CA CYS A 135 2.37 -15.81 2.59
C CYS A 135 2.31 -17.14 3.37
N LYS A 136 3.28 -18.04 3.19
CA LYS A 136 3.34 -19.29 3.97
C LYS A 136 3.63 -19.11 5.46
N LYS A 137 4.25 -17.99 5.84
CA LYS A 137 4.60 -17.67 7.23
C LYS A 137 3.55 -16.80 7.92
N PHE A 138 2.62 -16.27 7.15
CA PHE A 138 1.51 -15.45 7.62
C PHE A 138 0.44 -16.34 8.27
#